data_AF-A0A367LVG5-F1
#
_entry.id   AF-A0A367LVG5-F1
#
_cell.length_a   1.000
_cell.length_b   1.000
_cell.length_c   1.000
_cell.angle_alpha   90.00
_cell.angle_beta   90.00
_cell.angle_gamma   90.00
#
_symmetry.space_group_name_H-M   'P 1'
#
loop_
_entity.id
_entity.type
_entity.pdbx_description
1 polymer ?
#
loop_
_entity_poly.entity_id
_entity_poly.type
_entity_poly.pdbx_seq_one_letter_code
_entity_poly.pdbx_strand_id
1 'polypeptide(L)'
;PQRQTQVMNEGWATFWHYTLLNDLYDEGLVNDGFMMEFLQYHTSVVYQPSFDSPYYSGINPYALGFAMYRDIRRICEEPTDEDRRWFPDIAGSDWLATLKFAMPG
;
A
#
# COMPACT_ATOMS: atom_id res chain seq x y z
N PRO A 1 -20.71 3.16 0.86
CA PRO A 1 -19.98 3.79 1.99
C PRO A 1 -19.05 2.80 2.72
N GLN A 2 -19.58 1.74 3.33
CA GLN A 2 -18.80 0.88 4.24
C GLN A 2 -17.62 0.12 3.59
N ARG A 3 -17.78 -0.34 2.34
CA ARG A 3 -16.71 -1.04 1.60
C ARG A 3 -15.52 -0.15 1.21
N GLN A 4 -15.77 1.11 0.84
CA GLN A 4 -14.70 2.06 0.51
C GLN A 4 -13.89 2.41 1.74
N THR A 5 -14.56 2.72 2.86
CA THR A 5 -13.90 2.96 4.15
C THR A 5 -13.08 1.75 4.60
N GLN A 6 -13.60 0.53 4.39
CA GLN A 6 -12.84 -0.68 4.70
C GLN A 6 -11.56 -0.78 3.86
N VAL A 7 -11.61 -0.58 2.54
CA VAL A 7 -10.41 -0.60 1.68
C VAL A 7 -9.38 0.42 2.16
N MET A 8 -9.81 1.64 2.49
CA MET A 8 -8.90 2.69 2.95
C MET A 8 -8.25 2.34 4.30
N ASN A 9 -9.02 1.80 5.25
CA ASN A 9 -8.52 1.44 6.58
C ASN A 9 -7.59 0.22 6.53
N GLU A 10 -8.00 -0.86 5.85
CA GLU A 10 -7.21 -2.08 5.75
C GLU A 10 -5.93 -1.85 4.91
N GLY A 11 -6.06 -1.04 3.84
CA GLY A 11 -4.93 -0.57 3.05
C GLY A 11 -3.94 0.26 3.86
N TRP A 12 -4.43 1.14 4.74
CA TRP A 12 -3.57 1.98 5.58
C TRP A 12 -2.74 1.12 6.54
N ALA A 13 -3.39 0.19 7.23
CA ALA A 13 -2.71 -0.73 8.14
C ALA A 13 -1.63 -1.57 7.41
N THR A 14 -1.99 -2.17 6.28
CA THR A 14 -1.03 -2.99 5.50
C THR A 14 0.12 -2.18 4.93
N PHE A 15 -0.15 -0.98 4.44
CA PHE A 15 0.89 -0.07 3.94
C PHE A 15 1.90 0.32 5.02
N TRP A 16 1.44 0.66 6.22
CA TRP A 16 2.34 1.06 7.31
C TRP A 16 3.12 -0.12 7.89
N HIS A 17 2.51 -1.29 8.04
CA HIS A 17 3.26 -2.48 8.44
C HIS A 17 4.38 -2.80 7.44
N TYR A 18 4.11 -2.71 6.14
CA TYR A 18 5.13 -2.88 5.11
C TYR A 18 6.21 -1.80 5.20
N THR A 19 5.83 -0.53 5.23
CA THR A 19 6.78 0.59 5.19
C THR A 19 7.69 0.58 6.41
N LEU A 20 7.12 0.53 7.62
CA LEU A 20 7.90 0.60 8.86
C LEU A 20 8.83 -0.60 9.03
N LEU A 21 8.40 -1.81 8.69
CA LEU A 21 9.24 -2.99 8.88
C LEU A 21 10.38 -3.06 7.85
N ASN A 22 10.18 -2.54 6.63
CA ASN A 22 11.29 -2.37 5.69
C ASN A 22 12.25 -1.27 6.17
N ASP A 23 11.75 -0.12 6.63
CA ASP A 23 12.59 0.96 7.18
C ASP A 23 13.43 0.46 8.38
N LEU A 24 12.81 -0.28 9.32
CA LEU A 24 13.51 -0.89 10.45
C LEU A 24 14.57 -1.92 10.01
N TYR A 25 14.32 -2.65 8.93
CA TYR A 25 15.29 -3.60 8.38
C TYR A 25 16.47 -2.88 7.73
N ASP A 26 16.21 -1.82 6.97
CA ASP A 26 17.24 -0.99 6.33
C ASP A 26 18.12 -0.28 7.38
N GLU A 27 17.55 0.08 8.54
CA GLU A 27 18.28 0.61 9.71
C GLU A 27 19.00 -0.47 10.52
N GLY A 28 18.83 -1.77 10.20
CA GLY A 28 19.42 -2.89 10.92
C GLY A 28 18.82 -3.15 12.32
N LEU A 29 17.61 -2.63 12.58
CA LEU A 29 16.89 -2.79 13.85
C LEU A 29 16.10 -4.11 13.93
N VAL A 30 15.87 -4.78 12.79
CA VAL A 30 15.33 -6.14 12.70
C VAL A 30 16.23 -7.02 11.83
N ASN A 31 16.16 -8.33 12.00
CA ASN A 31 17.00 -9.29 11.29
C ASN A 31 16.26 -10.03 10.17
N ASP A 32 17.02 -10.73 9.32
CA ASP A 32 16.51 -11.49 8.18
C ASP A 32 15.45 -12.52 8.58
N GLY A 33 15.62 -13.20 9.72
CA GLY A 33 14.66 -14.20 10.20
C GLY A 33 13.29 -13.58 10.48
N PHE A 34 13.28 -12.46 11.18
CA PHE A 34 12.07 -11.68 11.42
C PHE A 34 11.44 -11.17 10.12
N MET A 35 12.27 -10.67 9.18
CA MET A 35 11.76 -10.18 7.90
C MET A 35 11.16 -11.29 7.04
N MET A 36 11.73 -12.49 7.04
CA MET A 36 11.18 -13.63 6.32
C MET A 36 9.80 -14.03 6.86
N GLU A 37 9.63 -14.05 8.19
CA GLU A 37 8.33 -14.31 8.81
C GLU A 37 7.33 -13.21 8.46
N PHE A 38 7.73 -11.93 8.58
CA PHE A 38 6.88 -10.80 8.22
C PHE A 38 6.42 -10.89 6.77
N LEU A 39 7.35 -11.11 5.83
CA LEU A 39 7.03 -11.21 4.41
C LEU A 39 6.03 -12.33 4.15
N GLN A 40 6.20 -13.51 4.77
CA GLN A 40 5.26 -14.62 4.64
C GLN A 40 3.84 -14.23 5.09
N TYR A 41 3.70 -13.58 6.24
CA TYR A 41 2.38 -13.13 6.72
C TYR A 41 1.80 -12.03 5.83
N HIS A 42 2.60 -11.02 5.48
CA HIS A 42 2.16 -9.89 4.68
C HIS A 42 1.67 -10.35 3.30
N THR A 43 2.45 -11.18 2.59
CA THR A 43 2.06 -11.69 1.27
C THR A 43 0.79 -12.51 1.32
N SER A 44 0.55 -13.23 2.42
CA SER A 44 -0.67 -14.01 2.61
C SER A 44 -1.89 -13.10 2.79
N VAL A 45 -1.75 -11.99 3.50
CA VAL A 45 -2.84 -11.01 3.74
C VAL A 45 -3.20 -10.25 2.45
N VAL A 46 -2.21 -9.82 1.67
CA VAL A 46 -2.44 -9.06 0.43
C VAL A 46 -2.64 -9.94 -0.80
N TYR A 47 -2.75 -11.26 -0.62
CA TYR A 47 -2.97 -12.18 -1.73
C TYR A 47 -4.32 -11.93 -2.40
N GLN A 48 -4.31 -11.68 -3.71
CA GLN A 48 -5.48 -11.53 -4.55
C GLN A 48 -5.42 -12.59 -5.66
N PRO A 49 -6.33 -13.59 -5.67
CA PRO A 49 -6.46 -14.49 -6.80
C PRO A 49 -6.73 -13.73 -8.10
N SER A 50 -6.22 -14.23 -9.21
CA SER A 50 -6.58 -13.75 -10.55
C SER A 50 -8.08 -13.95 -10.81
N PHE A 51 -8.65 -13.16 -11.71
CA PHE A 51 -10.09 -13.15 -11.97
C PHE A 51 -10.63 -14.49 -12.52
N ASP A 52 -9.78 -15.26 -13.21
CA ASP A 52 -10.06 -16.60 -13.75
C ASP A 52 -9.88 -17.73 -12.73
N SER A 53 -9.39 -17.44 -11.52
CA SER A 53 -9.18 -18.44 -10.48
C SER A 53 -10.51 -18.95 -9.91
N PRO A 54 -10.66 -20.28 -9.68
CA PRO A 54 -11.83 -20.83 -8.98
C PRO A 54 -11.93 -20.36 -7.52
N TYR A 55 -10.84 -19.81 -6.96
CA TYR A 55 -10.79 -19.26 -5.60
C TYR A 55 -11.08 -17.76 -5.55
N TYR A 56 -11.36 -17.13 -6.69
CA TYR A 56 -11.75 -15.72 -6.73
C TYR A 56 -13.14 -15.54 -6.09
N SER A 57 -13.19 -14.76 -5.01
CA SER A 57 -14.42 -14.46 -4.26
C SER A 57 -14.73 -12.96 -4.18
N GLY A 58 -14.04 -12.16 -4.98
CA GLY A 58 -14.12 -10.70 -4.97
C GLY A 58 -12.74 -10.06 -4.80
N ILE A 59 -12.74 -8.73 -4.72
CA ILE A 59 -11.53 -7.94 -4.49
C ILE A 59 -11.20 -7.97 -2.99
N ASN A 60 -9.98 -8.38 -2.68
CA ASN A 60 -9.37 -8.31 -1.37
C ASN A 60 -9.10 -6.82 -1.04
N PRO A 61 -9.76 -6.26 0.00
CA PRO A 61 -9.59 -4.86 0.37
C PRO A 61 -8.16 -4.52 0.80
N TYR A 62 -7.43 -5.47 1.40
CA TYR A 62 -6.02 -5.32 1.76
C TYR A 62 -5.16 -5.15 0.51
N ALA A 63 -5.32 -6.03 -0.47
CA ALA A 63 -4.56 -6.00 -1.71
C ALA A 63 -4.78 -4.69 -2.48
N LEU A 64 -6.06 -4.31 -2.66
CA LEU A 64 -6.42 -3.09 -3.36
C LEU A 64 -5.91 -1.84 -2.62
N GLY A 65 -6.20 -1.74 -1.32
CA GLY A 65 -5.79 -0.59 -0.51
C GLY A 65 -4.27 -0.43 -0.49
N PHE A 66 -3.53 -1.52 -0.28
CA PHE A 66 -2.07 -1.51 -0.30
C PHE A 66 -1.51 -1.02 -1.65
N ALA A 67 -2.04 -1.52 -2.76
CA ALA A 67 -1.65 -1.08 -4.10
C ALA A 67 -1.92 0.42 -4.31
N MET A 68 -3.08 0.92 -3.86
CA MET A 68 -3.42 2.34 -3.95
C MET A 68 -2.45 3.23 -3.17
N TYR A 69 -2.13 2.89 -1.91
CA TYR A 69 -1.19 3.68 -1.11
C TYR A 69 0.23 3.66 -1.68
N ARG A 70 0.68 2.50 -2.17
CA ARG A 70 1.98 2.40 -2.86
C ARG A 70 2.01 3.24 -4.13
N ASP A 71 0.94 3.25 -4.91
CA ASP A 71 0.88 4.02 -6.15
C ASP A 71 0.83 5.53 -5.88
N ILE A 72 0.08 5.99 -4.86
CA ILE A 72 0.10 7.41 -4.46
C ILE A 72 1.50 7.82 -4.01
N ARG A 73 2.18 6.98 -3.19
CA ARG A 73 3.56 7.25 -2.79
C ARG A 73 4.49 7.31 -4.01
N ARG A 74 4.37 6.36 -4.95
CA ARG A 74 5.12 6.37 -6.22
C ARG A 74 4.86 7.63 -7.03
N ILE A 75 3.62 8.09 -7.16
CA ILE A 75 3.28 9.34 -7.86
C ILE A 75 4.00 10.53 -7.21
N CYS A 76 4.08 10.55 -5.88
CA CYS A 76 4.76 11.60 -5.14
C CYS A 76 6.29 11.54 -5.32
N GLU A 77 6.90 10.36 -5.22
CA GLU A 77 8.36 10.20 -5.22
C GLU A 77 8.98 10.07 -6.63
N GLU A 78 8.31 9.35 -7.53
CA GLU A 78 8.77 9.00 -8.88
C GLU A 78 7.67 9.19 -9.95
N PRO A 79 7.18 10.43 -10.17
CA PRO A 79 6.10 10.69 -11.11
C PRO A 79 6.52 10.44 -12.57
N THR A 80 5.65 9.76 -13.30
CA THR A 80 5.67 9.69 -14.77
C THR A 80 5.06 10.96 -15.39
N ASP A 81 5.22 11.13 -16.70
CA ASP A 81 4.58 12.24 -17.42
C ASP A 81 3.05 12.13 -17.42
N GLU A 82 2.54 10.91 -17.37
CA GLU A 82 1.12 10.65 -17.18
C GLU A 82 0.65 11.14 -15.80
N ASP A 83 1.38 10.81 -14.74
CA ASP A 83 1.05 11.26 -13.38
C ASP A 83 1.05 12.79 -13.26
N ARG A 84 2.03 13.47 -13.87
CA ARG A 84 2.08 14.94 -13.89
C ARG A 84 0.88 15.55 -14.60
N ARG A 85 0.33 14.86 -15.60
CA ARG A 85 -0.84 15.32 -16.37
C ARG A 85 -2.15 15.09 -15.63
N TRP A 86 -2.33 13.91 -15.02
CA TRP A 86 -3.59 13.54 -14.38
C TRP A 86 -3.66 13.91 -12.90
N PHE A 87 -2.52 13.96 -12.22
CA PHE A 87 -2.40 14.22 -10.79
C PHE A 87 -1.41 15.36 -10.50
N PRO A 88 -1.55 16.54 -11.14
CA PRO A 88 -0.60 17.63 -11.03
C PRO A 88 -0.41 18.14 -9.59
N ASP A 89 -1.41 17.97 -8.72
CA ASP A 89 -1.39 18.45 -7.34
C ASP A 89 -0.54 17.58 -6.40
N ILE A 90 -0.28 16.32 -6.76
CA ILE A 90 0.46 15.36 -5.91
C ILE A 90 1.72 14.81 -6.58
N ALA A 91 1.85 14.93 -7.90
CA ALA A 91 3.05 14.49 -8.60
C ALA A 91 4.26 15.31 -8.13
N GLY A 92 5.23 14.65 -7.47
CA GLY A 92 6.39 15.33 -6.89
C GLY A 92 6.16 16.00 -5.54
N SER A 93 5.02 15.77 -4.89
CA SER A 93 4.70 16.34 -3.56
C SER A 93 5.27 15.51 -2.40
N ASP A 94 5.12 15.99 -1.16
CA ASP A 94 5.41 15.19 0.04
C ASP A 94 4.42 14.02 0.16
N TRP A 95 4.91 12.79 0.02
CA TRP A 95 4.04 11.61 -0.01
C TRP A 95 3.29 11.40 1.31
N LEU A 96 3.92 11.72 2.45
CA LEU A 96 3.33 11.49 3.76
C LEU A 96 2.15 12.43 4.02
N ALA A 97 2.30 13.71 3.68
CA ALA A 97 1.22 14.69 3.73
C ALA A 97 0.07 14.30 2.78
N THR A 98 0.40 13.87 1.56
CA THR A 98 -0.59 13.43 0.58
C THR A 98 -1.38 12.22 1.07
N LEU A 99 -0.72 11.20 1.65
CA LEU A 99 -1.40 10.04 2.20
C LEU A 99 -2.28 10.36 3.40
N LYS A 100 -1.83 11.26 4.28
CA LYS A 100 -2.64 11.73 5.42
C LYS A 100 -3.88 12.49 4.97
N PHE A 101 -3.80 13.26 3.89
CA PHE A 101 -4.96 13.93 3.29
C PHE A 101 -5.94 12.93 2.66
N ALA A 102 -5.43 11.86 2.04
CA ALA A 102 -6.25 10.83 1.40
C ALA A 102 -7.05 9.96 2.40
N MET A 103 -6.66 9.93 3.67
CA MET A 103 -7.38 9.24 4.74
C MET A 103 -8.44 10.14 5.38
N PRO A 104 -9.74 9.82 5.27
CA PRO A 104 -10.75 10.48 6.09
C PRO A 104 -10.57 10.03 7.55
N GLY A 105 -10.39 11.00 8.45
CA GLY A 105 -10.41 10.78 9.89
C GLY A 105 -11.79 10.41 10.44
#